data_AF-A0A661XRU9-F1
#
_entry.id   AF-A0A661XRU9-F1
#
_cell.length_a   1.000
_cell.length_b   1.000
_cell.length_c   1.000
_cell.angle_alpha   90.00
_cell.angle_beta   90.00
_cell.angle_gamma   90.00
#
_symmetry.space_group_name_H-M   'P 1'
#
loop_
_entity.id
_entity.type
_entity.pdbx_description
1 polymer ?
#
loop_
_entity_poly.entity_id
_entity_poly.type
_entity_poly.pdbx_seq_one_letter_code
_entity_poly.pdbx_strand_id
1 'polypeptide(L)'
;MFTTGTDSWSTIADAPFDLSSDYPYFVHNNEAYFVLPDNSIWKFSPLTEDWSQSGTYPEIVKAGGVAVNINGKIYIGMFTDNLKMFEWDLASNIWTEKITLPGNVRDSNTGFFAYNNKAYFFRSKYNGGQFEVNPHMELWSLNPTQLK
;
A
#
# COMPACT_ATOMS: atom_id res chain seq x y z
N MET A 1 16.95 14.68 -3.52
CA MET A 1 16.65 16.00 -2.97
C MET A 1 16.70 17.05 -4.07
N PHE A 2 15.72 17.93 -4.14
CA PHE A 2 15.69 19.03 -5.12
C PHE A 2 16.19 20.32 -4.45
N THR A 3 17.10 21.02 -5.12
CA THR A 3 17.65 22.29 -4.64
C THR A 3 17.13 23.43 -5.52
N THR A 4 16.27 24.29 -4.96
CA THR A 4 15.56 25.36 -5.69
C THR A 4 16.49 26.44 -6.27
N GLY A 5 17.67 26.65 -5.70
CA GLY A 5 18.63 27.66 -6.17
C GLY A 5 19.46 27.22 -7.38
N THR A 6 19.62 25.93 -7.59
CA THR A 6 20.45 25.34 -8.66
C THR A 6 19.65 24.49 -9.64
N ASP A 7 18.32 24.36 -9.43
CA ASP A 7 17.41 23.51 -10.20
C ASP A 7 17.97 22.09 -10.40
N SER A 8 18.60 21.56 -9.34
CA SER A 8 19.38 20.33 -9.40
C SER A 8 18.81 19.26 -8.49
N TRP A 9 18.95 18.01 -8.92
CA TRP A 9 18.60 16.82 -8.15
C TRP A 9 19.85 16.10 -7.65
N SER A 10 19.81 15.66 -6.41
CA SER A 10 20.74 14.66 -5.86
C SER A 10 19.98 13.46 -5.31
N THR A 11 20.65 12.33 -5.12
CA THR A 11 20.11 11.24 -4.29
C THR A 11 20.20 11.63 -2.81
N ILE A 12 19.50 10.89 -1.93
CA ILE A 12 19.57 11.06 -0.47
C ILE A 12 20.16 9.77 0.12
N ALA A 13 19.35 8.73 0.24
CA ALA A 13 19.77 7.41 0.67
C ALA A 13 19.04 6.34 -0.15
N ASP A 14 19.81 5.55 -0.89
CA ASP A 14 19.27 4.46 -1.69
C ASP A 14 18.76 3.34 -0.78
N ALA A 15 17.66 2.71 -1.19
CA ALA A 15 17.13 1.57 -0.46
C ALA A 15 18.15 0.41 -0.50
N PRO A 16 18.35 -0.33 0.61
CA PRO A 16 19.24 -1.50 0.65
C PRO A 16 18.64 -2.75 -0.04
N PHE A 17 17.60 -2.57 -0.85
CA PHE A 17 16.83 -3.62 -1.53
C PHE A 17 16.21 -3.07 -2.82
N ASP A 18 15.81 -3.97 -3.71
CA ASP A 18 15.13 -3.62 -4.95
C ASP A 18 13.69 -3.17 -4.69
N LEU A 19 13.32 -2.03 -5.28
CA LEU A 19 11.97 -1.50 -5.27
C LEU A 19 11.34 -1.65 -6.65
N SER A 20 10.05 -1.99 -6.67
CA SER A 20 9.24 -2.03 -7.89
C SER A 20 7.99 -1.17 -7.71
N SER A 21 7.47 -0.64 -8.83
CA SER A 21 6.33 0.27 -8.86
C SER A 21 5.01 -0.33 -8.37
N ASP A 22 4.94 -1.66 -8.26
CA ASP A 22 3.77 -2.42 -7.83
C ASP A 22 3.81 -2.82 -6.35
N TYR A 23 4.87 -2.44 -5.62
CA TYR A 23 4.96 -2.64 -4.17
C TYR A 23 4.21 -1.53 -3.45
N PRO A 24 3.23 -1.87 -2.58
CA PRO A 24 2.46 -0.84 -1.92
C PRO A 24 3.29 -0.15 -0.85
N TYR A 25 3.09 1.15 -0.74
CA TYR A 25 3.69 1.98 0.28
C TYR A 25 2.65 2.88 0.93
N PHE A 26 2.95 3.35 2.14
CA PHE A 26 2.14 4.35 2.83
C PHE A 26 3.03 5.30 3.62
N VAL A 27 2.48 6.45 4.00
CA VAL A 27 3.15 7.41 4.89
C VAL A 27 2.42 7.43 6.23
N HIS A 28 3.17 7.37 7.32
CA HIS A 28 2.66 7.50 8.67
C HIS A 28 3.70 8.19 9.55
N ASN A 29 3.27 9.18 10.35
CA ASN A 29 4.13 9.92 11.28
C ASN A 29 5.45 10.38 10.64
N ASN A 30 5.36 10.93 9.42
CA ASN A 30 6.47 11.47 8.64
C ASN A 30 7.48 10.43 8.12
N GLU A 31 7.20 9.13 8.28
CA GLU A 31 7.99 8.04 7.72
C GLU A 31 7.24 7.39 6.55
N ALA A 32 7.98 6.96 5.54
CA ALA A 32 7.43 6.17 4.43
C ALA A 32 7.70 4.69 4.68
N TYR A 33 6.70 3.84 4.47
CA TYR A 33 6.77 2.40 4.71
C TYR A 33 6.50 1.66 3.41
N PHE A 34 7.29 0.64 3.11
CA PHE A 34 7.22 -0.16 1.88
C PHE A 34 7.05 -1.62 2.27
N VAL A 35 6.09 -2.30 1.62
CA VAL A 35 5.83 -3.73 1.84
C VAL A 35 6.48 -4.52 0.69
N LEU A 36 7.44 -5.37 1.02
CA LEU A 36 8.24 -6.11 0.04
C LEU A 36 7.68 -7.52 -0.21
N PRO A 37 8.03 -8.16 -1.36
CA PRO A 37 7.56 -9.51 -1.70
C PRO A 37 7.98 -10.63 -0.73
N ASP A 38 9.06 -10.42 0.02
CA ASP A 38 9.53 -11.33 1.07
C ASP A 38 8.80 -11.14 2.42
N ASN A 39 7.67 -10.43 2.38
CA ASN A 39 6.84 -10.01 3.51
C ASN A 39 7.45 -8.95 4.41
N SER A 40 8.71 -8.55 4.23
CA SER A 40 9.32 -7.54 5.09
C SER A 40 8.71 -6.16 4.84
N ILE A 41 8.57 -5.39 5.91
CA ILE A 41 8.18 -3.98 5.85
C ILE A 41 9.37 -3.14 6.24
N TRP A 42 9.82 -2.32 5.31
CA TRP A 42 10.91 -1.38 5.51
C TRP A 42 10.36 0.03 5.59
N LYS A 43 10.99 0.86 6.42
CA LYS A 43 10.67 2.28 6.52
C LYS A 43 11.87 3.15 6.22
N PHE A 44 11.60 4.28 5.58
CA PHE A 44 12.53 5.37 5.38
C PHE A 44 12.14 6.53 6.30
N SER A 45 13.11 7.03 7.06
CA SER A 45 12.99 8.22 7.90
C SER A 45 13.66 9.40 7.20
N PRO A 46 12.90 10.41 6.73
CA PRO A 46 13.48 11.64 6.19
C PRO A 46 14.24 12.47 7.23
N LEU A 47 14.01 12.22 8.53
CA LEU A 47 14.70 12.94 9.62
C LEU A 47 16.15 12.47 9.79
N THR A 48 16.37 11.16 9.65
CA THR A 48 17.70 10.54 9.81
C THR A 48 18.32 10.18 8.46
N GLU A 49 17.55 10.29 7.38
CA GLU A 49 17.93 9.86 6.02
C GLU A 49 18.32 8.37 5.95
N ASP A 50 17.70 7.54 6.80
CA ASP A 50 18.05 6.13 6.95
C ASP A 50 16.87 5.19 6.72
N TRP A 51 17.21 3.98 6.29
CA TRP A 51 16.29 2.85 6.15
C TRP A 51 16.40 1.90 7.34
N SER A 52 15.27 1.40 7.81
CA SER A 52 15.21 0.35 8.85
C SER A 52 14.05 -0.60 8.63
N GLN A 53 14.19 -1.85 9.05
CA GLN A 53 13.09 -2.81 9.02
C GLN A 53 12.12 -2.51 10.17
N SER A 54 10.82 -2.49 9.88
CA SER A 54 9.76 -2.14 10.84
C SER A 54 8.82 -3.28 11.19
N GLY A 55 8.74 -4.33 10.37
CA GLY A 55 7.84 -5.45 10.62
C GLY A 55 7.79 -6.46 9.49
N THR A 56 6.82 -7.37 9.57
CA THR A 56 6.57 -8.40 8.57
C THR A 56 5.06 -8.55 8.37
N TYR A 57 4.60 -8.50 7.13
CA TYR A 57 3.21 -8.73 6.76
C TYR A 57 2.86 -10.23 6.92
N PRO A 58 1.68 -10.61 7.46
CA PRO A 58 1.41 -11.98 7.91
C PRO A 58 1.05 -12.97 6.79
N GLU A 59 0.79 -12.50 5.57
CA GLU A 59 0.28 -13.30 4.45
C GLU A 59 1.17 -13.13 3.21
N ILE A 60 1.01 -13.95 2.18
CA ILE A 60 1.83 -13.83 0.97
C ILE A 60 1.63 -12.44 0.32
N VAL A 61 2.73 -11.74 0.08
CA VAL A 61 2.76 -10.48 -0.68
C VAL A 61 2.91 -10.79 -2.17
N LYS A 62 1.99 -10.27 -2.99
CA LYS A 62 2.10 -10.28 -4.46
C LYS A 62 2.09 -8.85 -4.99
N ALA A 63 2.24 -8.70 -6.30
CA ALA A 63 2.08 -7.42 -6.98
C ALA A 63 0.71 -6.77 -6.74
N GLY A 64 0.67 -5.43 -6.80
CA GLY A 64 -0.57 -4.65 -6.93
C GLY A 64 -1.40 -4.55 -5.66
N GLY A 65 -0.77 -4.65 -4.48
CA GLY A 65 -1.44 -4.47 -3.20
C GLY A 65 -1.84 -3.03 -2.92
N VAL A 66 -2.53 -2.85 -1.79
CA VAL A 66 -2.90 -1.55 -1.24
C VAL A 66 -2.29 -1.43 0.15
N ALA A 67 -1.71 -0.26 0.45
CA ALA A 67 -1.28 0.12 1.78
C ALA A 67 -1.75 1.55 2.05
N VAL A 68 -2.64 1.75 3.02
CA VAL A 68 -3.27 3.05 3.24
C VAL A 68 -3.34 3.41 4.71
N ASN A 69 -3.01 4.66 5.02
CA ASN A 69 -3.21 5.26 6.34
C ASN A 69 -4.59 5.93 6.39
N ILE A 70 -5.45 5.49 7.31
CA ILE A 70 -6.77 6.07 7.54
C ILE A 70 -6.83 6.51 8.99
N ASN A 71 -6.71 7.82 9.23
CA ASN A 71 -6.77 8.44 10.56
C ASN A 71 -5.81 7.77 11.58
N GLY A 72 -4.57 7.52 11.16
CA GLY A 72 -3.53 6.92 12.01
C GLY A 72 -3.56 5.39 12.07
N LYS A 73 -4.56 4.73 11.49
CA LYS A 73 -4.63 3.28 11.37
C LYS A 73 -4.13 2.82 10.01
N ILE A 74 -3.33 1.75 9.99
CA ILE A 74 -2.70 1.25 8.78
C ILE A 74 -3.44 0.02 8.28
N TYR A 75 -3.84 0.05 7.01
CA TYR A 75 -4.50 -1.06 6.34
C TYR A 75 -3.67 -1.52 5.15
N ILE A 76 -3.33 -2.81 5.11
CA ILE A 76 -2.51 -3.41 4.04
C ILE A 76 -3.17 -4.70 3.56
N GLY A 77 -3.21 -4.90 2.26
CA GLY A 77 -3.77 -6.11 1.66
C GLY A 77 -4.18 -5.91 0.21
N MET A 78 -5.23 -6.62 -0.22
CA MET A 78 -5.77 -6.58 -1.59
C MET A 78 -4.73 -6.91 -2.67
N PHE A 79 -3.73 -7.72 -2.34
CA PHE A 79 -2.74 -8.20 -3.29
C PHE A 79 -3.38 -9.05 -4.40
N THR A 80 -2.67 -9.23 -5.52
CA THR A 80 -3.11 -10.16 -6.56
C THR A 80 -3.44 -11.54 -5.94
N ASP A 81 -4.60 -12.10 -6.29
CA ASP A 81 -5.13 -13.36 -5.74
C ASP A 81 -5.53 -13.34 -4.25
N ASN A 82 -5.54 -12.17 -3.59
CA ASN A 82 -5.91 -12.06 -2.19
C ASN A 82 -6.70 -10.76 -1.92
N LEU A 83 -7.99 -10.88 -1.63
CA LEU A 83 -8.87 -9.73 -1.35
C LEU A 83 -8.93 -9.33 0.12
N LYS A 84 -8.18 -10.00 1.00
CA LYS A 84 -8.13 -9.68 2.42
C LYS A 84 -7.40 -8.36 2.64
N MET A 85 -7.86 -7.62 3.63
CA MET A 85 -7.25 -6.40 4.14
C MET A 85 -7.04 -6.56 5.65
N PHE A 86 -5.81 -6.30 6.08
CA PHE A 86 -5.41 -6.39 7.47
C PHE A 86 -5.14 -4.99 8.03
N GLU A 87 -5.52 -4.77 9.28
CA GLU A 87 -5.06 -3.63 10.08
C GLU A 87 -3.75 -4.00 10.77
N TRP A 88 -2.75 -3.13 10.66
CA TRP A 88 -1.50 -3.24 11.39
C TRP A 88 -1.48 -2.22 12.53
N ASP A 89 -1.45 -2.73 13.76
CA ASP A 89 -1.14 -1.92 14.93
C ASP A 89 0.38 -1.82 15.07
N LEU A 90 0.96 -0.68 14.68
CA LEU A 90 2.41 -0.47 14.74
C LEU A 90 2.99 -0.53 16.15
N ALA A 91 2.21 -0.13 17.17
CA ALA A 91 2.72 -0.03 18.54
C ALA A 91 2.90 -1.41 19.18
N SER A 92 1.97 -2.33 18.92
CA SER A 92 2.00 -3.71 19.42
C SER A 92 2.54 -4.71 18.41
N ASN A 93 2.75 -4.28 17.16
CA ASN A 93 3.10 -5.13 16.03
C ASN A 93 2.12 -6.31 15.83
N ILE A 94 0.82 -6.03 15.99
CA ILE A 94 -0.25 -7.00 15.84
C ILE A 94 -0.98 -6.75 14.52
N TRP A 95 -1.25 -7.84 13.81
CA TRP A 95 -2.05 -7.83 12.59
C TRP A 95 -3.44 -8.41 12.86
N THR A 96 -4.47 -7.71 12.38
CA THR A 96 -5.86 -8.16 12.47
C THR A 96 -6.48 -8.18 11.09
N GLU A 97 -7.00 -9.32 10.63
CA GLU A 97 -7.82 -9.36 9.41
C GLU A 97 -9.12 -8.59 9.67
N LYS A 98 -9.39 -7.53 8.90
CA LYS A 98 -10.56 -6.67 9.14
C LYS A 98 -11.67 -6.87 8.12
N ILE A 99 -11.31 -7.13 6.86
CA ILE A 99 -12.28 -7.31 5.79
C ILE A 99 -11.69 -8.10 4.64
N THR A 100 -12.54 -8.85 3.95
CA THR A 100 -12.28 -9.38 2.61
C THR A 100 -13.17 -8.62 1.64
N LEU A 101 -12.60 -7.94 0.63
CA LEU A 101 -13.40 -7.26 -0.38
C LEU A 101 -14.15 -8.28 -1.25
N PRO A 102 -15.37 -7.96 -1.72
CA PRO A 102 -16.05 -8.77 -2.72
C PRO A 102 -15.40 -8.59 -4.11
N GLY A 103 -15.79 -9.45 -5.05
CA GLY A 103 -15.39 -9.36 -6.45
C GLY A 103 -14.37 -10.41 -6.86
N ASN A 104 -13.76 -10.23 -8.03
CA ASN A 104 -12.79 -11.17 -8.56
C ASN A 104 -11.41 -10.89 -7.97
N VAL A 105 -10.73 -11.95 -7.52
CA VAL A 105 -9.37 -11.88 -6.94
C VAL A 105 -8.32 -11.46 -7.98
N ARG A 106 -8.65 -11.55 -9.28
CA ARG A 106 -7.81 -11.12 -10.40
C ARG A 106 -8.00 -9.66 -10.80
N ASP A 107 -9.04 -8.97 -10.30
CA ASP A 107 -9.21 -7.55 -10.60
C ASP A 107 -8.06 -6.76 -9.99
N SER A 108 -7.44 -5.90 -10.80
CA SER A 108 -6.22 -5.18 -10.40
C SER A 108 -6.56 -3.87 -9.70
N ASN A 109 -5.81 -3.53 -8.65
CA ASN A 109 -5.87 -2.19 -8.06
C ASN A 109 -5.09 -1.23 -8.96
N THR A 110 -5.76 -0.14 -9.37
CA THR A 110 -5.19 0.86 -10.27
C THR A 110 -4.88 2.18 -9.55
N GLY A 111 -5.44 2.36 -8.35
CA GLY A 111 -5.13 3.49 -7.49
C GLY A 111 -5.92 3.43 -6.19
N PHE A 112 -5.45 4.16 -5.19
CA PHE A 112 -6.14 4.32 -3.92
C PHE A 112 -5.75 5.61 -3.23
N PHE A 113 -6.61 6.12 -2.36
CA PHE A 113 -6.31 7.26 -1.51
C PHE A 113 -7.18 7.25 -0.25
N ALA A 114 -6.75 7.96 0.79
CA ALA A 114 -7.55 8.21 1.97
C ALA A 114 -8.10 9.64 1.94
N TYR A 115 -9.38 9.81 2.30
CA TYR A 115 -10.04 11.10 2.42
C TYR A 115 -11.23 11.02 3.39
N ASN A 116 -11.37 12.00 4.28
CA ASN A 116 -12.46 12.09 5.26
C ASN A 116 -12.73 10.76 6.01
N ASN A 117 -11.67 10.18 6.61
CA ASN A 117 -11.72 8.94 7.39
C ASN A 117 -12.20 7.70 6.61
N LYS A 118 -12.07 7.72 5.29
CA LYS A 118 -12.33 6.58 4.42
C LYS A 118 -11.15 6.34 3.49
N ALA A 119 -10.97 5.10 3.08
CA ALA A 119 -10.15 4.79 1.92
C ALA A 119 -11.05 4.60 0.69
N TYR A 120 -10.51 4.98 -0.47
CA TYR A 120 -11.12 4.79 -1.78
C TYR A 120 -10.18 3.95 -2.64
N PHE A 121 -10.72 2.99 -3.36
CA PHE A 121 -9.96 2.07 -4.22
C PHE A 121 -10.55 2.03 -5.61
N PHE A 122 -9.70 2.17 -6.62
CA PHE A 122 -10.06 1.99 -8.03
C PHE A 122 -9.60 0.61 -8.48
N ARG A 123 -10.54 -0.21 -8.94
CA ARG A 123 -10.25 -1.57 -9.40
C ARG A 123 -10.65 -1.73 -10.86
N SER A 124 -9.73 -2.20 -11.68
CA SER A 124 -10.00 -2.58 -13.07
C SER A 124 -10.38 -4.05 -13.15
N LYS A 125 -11.45 -4.37 -13.88
CA LYS A 125 -11.90 -5.76 -14.04
C LYS A 125 -10.91 -6.61 -14.81
N TYR A 126 -10.74 -7.85 -14.34
CA TYR A 126 -10.02 -8.88 -15.07
C TYR A 126 -10.91 -9.45 -16.17
N ASN A 127 -10.49 -9.27 -17.42
CA ASN A 127 -11.23 -9.70 -18.61
C ASN A 127 -10.60 -10.92 -19.29
N GLY A 128 -10.13 -11.91 -18.51
CA GLY A 128 -9.60 -13.16 -19.08
C GLY A 128 -8.29 -12.97 -19.87
N GLY A 129 -7.52 -11.92 -19.58
CA GLY A 129 -6.27 -11.61 -20.29
C GLY A 129 -6.45 -10.91 -21.64
N GLN A 130 -7.68 -10.55 -22.02
CA GLN A 130 -7.95 -9.73 -23.20
C GLN A 130 -7.74 -8.25 -22.85
N PHE A 131 -7.02 -7.52 -23.71
CA PHE A 131 -6.93 -6.07 -23.61
C PHE A 131 -8.26 -5.45 -24.02
N GLU A 132 -9.09 -5.06 -23.06
CA GLU A 132 -10.28 -4.25 -23.36
C GLU A 132 -9.90 -2.79 -23.63
N VAL A 133 -10.45 -2.23 -24.70
CA VAL A 133 -10.45 -0.79 -24.94
C VAL A 133 -11.54 -0.20 -24.03
N ASN A 134 -11.14 0.46 -22.93
CA ASN A 134 -11.97 0.96 -21.82
C ASN A 134 -12.39 -0.10 -20.78
N PRO A 135 -11.47 -0.62 -19.95
CA PRO A 135 -11.85 -1.48 -18.84
C PRO A 135 -12.80 -0.73 -17.89
N HIS A 136 -13.94 -1.34 -17.59
CA HIS A 136 -14.85 -0.80 -16.58
C HIS A 136 -14.13 -0.76 -15.22
N MET A 137 -14.02 0.44 -14.64
CA MET A 137 -13.49 0.63 -13.30
C MET A 137 -14.60 0.52 -12.26
N GLU A 138 -14.31 -0.15 -11.16
CA GLU A 138 -15.12 -0.13 -9.95
C GLU A 138 -14.47 0.79 -8.91
N LEU A 139 -15.27 1.69 -8.33
CA LEU A 139 -14.87 2.54 -7.22
C LEU A 139 -15.46 1.99 -5.92
N TRP A 140 -14.59 1.62 -5.00
CA TRP A 140 -14.96 1.13 -3.68
C TRP A 140 -14.57 2.15 -2.62
N SER A 141 -15.37 2.26 -1.55
CA SER A 141 -14.99 3.03 -0.36
C SER A 141 -15.04 2.15 0.88
N LEU A 142 -14.03 2.26 1.74
CA LEU A 142 -13.94 1.59 3.03
C LEU A 142 -13.99 2.61 4.15
N ASN A 143 -14.96 2.46 5.06
CA ASN A 143 -14.98 3.18 6.32
C ASN A 143 -14.53 2.22 7.45
N PRO A 144 -13.34 2.44 8.04
CA PRO A 144 -12.82 1.52 9.05
C PRO A 144 -13.66 1.42 10.32
N THR A 145 -14.48 2.44 10.63
CA THR A 145 -15.37 2.39 11.80
C THR A 145 -16.49 1.35 11.67
N GLN A 146 -16.67 0.78 10.47
CA GLN A 146 -17.65 -0.28 10.20
C GLN A 146 -17.02 -1.68 10.22
N LEU A 147 -15.70 -1.77 10.40
CA LEU A 147 -14.97 -3.03 10.45
C LEU A 147 -15.01 -3.59 11.87
N LYS A 148 -15.43 -4.86 11.98
CA LYS A 148 -15.36 -5.62 13.24
C LYS A 148 -13.92 -5.83 13.64
#